data_AF-A0A257G5K8-F1
#
_entry.id   AF-A0A257G5K8-F1
#
_cell.length_a   1.000
_cell.length_b   1.000
_cell.length_c   1.000
_cell.angle_alpha   90.00
_cell.angle_beta   90.00
_cell.angle_gamma   90.00
#
_symmetry.space_group_name_H-M   'P 1'
#
loop_
_entity.id
_entity.type
_entity.pdbx_description
1 polymer ?
#
loop_
_entity_poly.entity_id
_entity_poly.type
_entity_poly.pdbx_seq_one_letter_code
_entity_poly.pdbx_strand_id
1 'polypeptide(L)'
;MTTKRTSGMLIRNCQFAFKCDAVWENLEQKRSKKIRFCNACEKNVYLCDGDYELAEKIRQNKCVAIDRYGERLLGAALHPVDFER
;
A
#
# COMPACT_ATOMS: atom_id res chain seq x y z
N MET A 1 -29.09 8.78 -34.44
CA MET A 1 -28.54 9.64 -33.38
C MET A 1 -28.39 8.81 -32.12
N THR A 2 -27.17 8.38 -31.77
CA THR A 2 -26.91 7.49 -30.63
C THR A 2 -26.76 8.31 -29.35
N THR A 3 -27.67 8.12 -28.40
CA THR A 3 -27.66 8.76 -27.08
C THR A 3 -26.55 8.17 -26.22
N LYS A 4 -25.43 8.89 -26.08
CA LYS A 4 -24.39 8.56 -25.08
C LYS A 4 -24.98 8.80 -23.69
N ARG A 5 -25.14 7.72 -22.92
CA ARG A 5 -25.55 7.74 -21.52
C ARG A 5 -24.35 8.25 -20.70
N THR A 6 -24.26 9.55 -20.51
CA THR A 6 -23.22 10.16 -19.67
C THR A 6 -23.56 9.87 -18.21
N SER A 7 -22.90 8.88 -17.61
CA SER A 7 -22.95 8.65 -16.17
C SER A 7 -22.47 9.91 -15.46
N GLY A 8 -23.40 10.72 -14.92
CA GLY A 8 -23.14 12.03 -14.30
C GLY A 8 -22.37 11.96 -12.97
N MET A 9 -21.63 10.89 -12.71
CA MET A 9 -20.83 10.70 -11.51
C MET A 9 -19.39 11.13 -11.81
N LEU A 10 -19.03 12.31 -11.32
CA LEU A 10 -17.67 12.83 -11.37
C LEU A 10 -16.90 12.34 -10.14
N ILE A 11 -15.71 11.77 -10.33
CA ILE A 11 -14.79 11.46 -9.24
C ILE A 11 -14.25 12.80 -8.71
N ARG A 12 -14.65 13.18 -7.49
CA ARG A 12 -14.32 14.50 -6.91
C ARG A 12 -13.04 14.52 -6.08
N ASN A 13 -12.45 13.36 -5.78
CA ASN A 13 -11.36 13.21 -4.82
C ASN A 13 -10.21 12.34 -5.36
N CYS A 14 -10.04 12.26 -6.69
CA CYS A 14 -8.90 11.54 -7.26
C CYS A 14 -7.60 12.27 -6.88
N GLN A 15 -6.97 11.83 -5.79
CA GLN A 15 -5.61 12.21 -5.45
C GLN A 15 -4.67 11.12 -5.95
N PHE A 16 -3.76 11.48 -6.84
CA PHE A 16 -2.65 10.62 -7.22
C PHE A 16 -1.80 10.38 -5.97
N ALA A 17 -1.86 9.18 -5.41
CA ALA A 17 -0.96 8.79 -4.34
C ALA A 17 0.43 8.56 -4.95
N PHE A 18 1.40 9.39 -4.58
CA PHE A 18 2.79 9.16 -4.95
C PHE A 18 3.25 7.82 -4.36
N LYS A 19 3.56 6.87 -5.25
CA LYS A 19 4.17 5.60 -4.85
C LYS A 19 5.65 5.89 -4.56
N CYS A 20 6.06 5.65 -3.31
CA CYS A 20 7.46 5.69 -2.96
C CYS A 20 8.15 4.44 -3.48
N ASP A 21 9.28 4.60 -4.18
CA ASP A 21 10.09 3.49 -4.70
C ASP A 21 11.12 2.97 -3.68
N ALA A 22 11.08 3.46 -2.43
CA ALA A 22 11.98 3.01 -1.39
C ALA A 22 11.66 1.56 -0.96
N VAL A 23 12.72 0.78 -0.80
CA VAL A 23 12.68 -0.62 -0.38
C VAL A 23 12.82 -0.70 1.14
N TRP A 24 11.97 -1.48 1.81
CA TRP A 24 11.89 -1.55 3.28
C TRP A 24 13.25 -1.84 3.94
N GLU A 25 14.01 -2.76 3.35
CA GLU A 25 15.33 -3.19 3.81
C GLU A 25 16.34 -2.04 3.83
N ASN A 26 16.20 -1.09 2.91
CA ASN A 26 17.08 0.07 2.74
C ASN A 26 16.68 1.29 3.59
N LEU A 27 15.55 1.21 4.29
CA LEU A 27 15.09 2.29 5.17
C LEU A 27 15.91 2.33 6.47
N GLU A 28 16.08 3.53 7.03
CA GLU A 28 16.81 3.73 8.28
C GLU A 28 16.04 3.08 9.44
N GLN A 29 16.69 2.12 10.13
CA GLN A 29 16.07 1.44 11.25
C GLN A 29 16.03 2.35 12.47
N LYS A 30 14.82 2.60 12.99
CA LYS A 30 14.64 3.28 14.29
C LYS A 30 14.69 2.25 15.43
N ARG A 31 14.55 2.74 16.67
CA ARG A 31 14.54 1.90 17.89
C ARG A 31 13.53 0.75 17.85
N SER A 32 12.44 0.91 17.10
CA SER A 32 11.37 -0.09 16.97
C SER A 32 11.52 -0.89 15.68
N LYS A 33 11.52 -2.23 15.77
CA LYS A 33 11.65 -3.12 14.59
C LYS A 33 10.54 -2.92 13.54
N LYS A 34 9.35 -2.46 13.96
CA LYS A 34 8.18 -2.22 13.11
C LYS A 34 8.12 -0.81 12.50
N ILE A 35 9.11 0.05 12.78
CA ILE A 35 9.11 1.43 12.27
C ILE A 35 10.48 1.72 11.69
N ARG A 36 10.50 2.09 10.42
CA ARG A 36 11.70 2.60 9.75
C ARG A 36 11.45 3.98 9.19
N PHE A 37 12.51 4.73 8.91
CA PHE A 37 12.41 6.06 8.34
C PHE A 37 12.87 6.06 6.88
N CYS A 38 12.05 6.67 6.03
CA CYS A 38 12.30 6.84 4.61
C CYS A 38 12.90 8.21 4.35
N ASN A 39 14.16 8.25 3.95
CA ASN A 39 14.85 9.50 3.63
C ASN A 39 14.35 10.14 2.33
N ALA A 40 13.84 9.35 1.38
CA ALA A 40 13.31 9.88 0.11
C ALA A 40 11.97 10.60 0.27
N CYS A 41 11.16 10.15 1.23
CA CYS A 41 9.81 10.64 1.47
C CYS A 41 9.67 11.37 2.81
N GLU A 42 10.78 11.48 3.56
CA GLU A 42 10.94 12.09 4.88
C GLU A 42 9.85 11.68 5.89
N LYS A 43 9.43 10.42 5.84
CA LYS A 43 8.31 9.89 6.63
C LYS A 43 8.67 8.60 7.35
N ASN A 44 8.02 8.39 8.50
CA ASN A 44 8.02 7.09 9.18
C ASN A 44 7.17 6.10 8.38
N VAL A 45 7.77 4.95 8.08
CA VAL A 45 7.14 3.80 7.43
C VAL A 45 6.86 2.75 8.50
N TYR A 46 5.60 2.35 8.61
CA TYR A 46 5.12 1.37 9.59
C TYR A 46 4.96 0.01 8.92
N LEU A 47 5.63 -1.02 9.46
CA LEU A 47 5.41 -2.39 9.04
C LEU A 47 4.06 -2.86 9.59
N CYS A 48 3.14 -3.19 8.70
CA CYS A 48 1.82 -3.71 9.03
C CYS A 48 1.79 -5.22 8.76
N ASP A 49 1.49 -5.99 9.80
CA ASP A 49 1.44 -7.46 9.71
C ASP A 49 0.06 -7.97 9.27
N GLY A 50 -0.96 -7.11 9.22
CA GLY A 50 -2.31 -7.51 8.85
C GLY A 50 -3.19 -6.36 8.36
N ASP A 51 -4.29 -6.74 7.70
CA ASP A 51 -5.20 -5.82 7.00
C ASP A 51 -5.86 -4.80 7.93
N TYR A 52 -6.16 -5.18 9.18
CA TYR A 52 -6.75 -4.26 10.15
C TYR A 52 -5.80 -3.10 10.48
N GLU A 53 -4.55 -3.44 10.82
CA GLU A 53 -3.51 -2.44 11.11
C GLU A 53 -3.24 -1.58 9.86
N LEU A 54 -3.13 -2.21 8.69
CA LEU A 54 -2.96 -1.51 7.42
C LEU A 54 -4.06 -0.47 7.20
N ALA A 55 -5.33 -0.86 7.32
CA ALA A 55 -6.46 0.03 7.15
C ALA A 55 -6.45 1.18 8.18
N GLU A 56 -6.09 0.90 9.43
CA GLU A 56 -5.97 1.92 10.46
C GLU A 56 -4.88 2.95 10.13
N LYS A 57 -3.69 2.51 9.75
CA LYS A 57 -2.56 3.39 9.39
C LYS A 57 -2.84 4.19 8.12
N ILE A 58 -3.49 3.59 7.11
CA ILE A 58 -3.93 4.30 5.90
C ILE A 58 -4.94 5.39 6.24
N ARG A 59 -5.94 5.13 7.09
CA ARG A 59 -6.88 6.16 7.55
C ARG A 59 -6.20 7.32 8.27
N GLN A 60 -5.07 7.04 8.92
CA GLN A 60 -4.22 8.05 9.58
C GLN A 60 -3.24 8.74 8.61
N ASN A 61 -3.33 8.49 7.29
CA ASN A 61 -2.40 8.98 6.27
C ASN A 61 -0.92 8.66 6.56
N LYS A 62 -0.66 7.51 7.19
CA LYS A 62 0.70 7.03 7.48
C LYS A 62 1.26 6.23 6.31
N CYS A 63 2.57 6.27 6.13
CA CYS A 63 3.27 5.41 5.17
C CYS A 63 3.37 3.99 5.74
N VAL A 64 3.03 2.98 4.94
CA VAL A 64 2.90 1.59 5.38
C VAL A 64 3.75 0.69 4.51
N ALA A 65 4.38 -0.31 5.13
CA ALA A 65 5.01 -1.43 4.47
C ALA A 65 4.20 -2.68 4.81
N ILE A 66 3.92 -3.52 3.81
CA ILE A 66 3.17 -4.76 3.96
C ILE A 66 4.04 -5.90 3.45
N ASP A 67 4.21 -6.93 4.27
CA ASP A 67 4.83 -8.17 3.83
C ASP A 67 3.74 -9.09 3.30
N ARG A 68 3.61 -9.18 1.96
CA ARG A 68 2.61 -10.05 1.32
C ARG A 68 3.06 -11.51 1.22
N TYR A 69 4.25 -11.85 1.71
CA TYR A 69 4.85 -13.17 1.55
C TYR A 69 4.91 -13.99 2.85
N GLY A 70 4.29 -13.52 3.93
CA GLY A 70 4.11 -14.26 5.17
C GLY A 70 3.23 -15.50 4.99
N GLU A 71 3.89 -16.64 4.71
CA GLU A 71 3.37 -18.01 4.71
C GLU A 71 2.17 -18.29 3.78
N ARG A 72 2.46 -18.38 2.47
CA ARG A 72 1.69 -19.22 1.56
C ARG A 72 1.82 -20.69 2.00
N LEU A 73 0.92 -21.14 2.87
CA LEU A 73 0.71 -22.56 3.18
C LEU A 73 0.48 -23.34 1.87
N LEU A 74 1.05 -24.55 1.76
CA LEU A 74 0.88 -25.43 0.60
C LEU A 74 -0.62 -25.66 0.33
N GLY A 75 -1.14 -25.04 -0.74
CA GLY A 75 -2.54 -25.14 -1.16
C GLY A 75 -3.30 -23.81 -1.28
N ALA A 76 -2.74 -22.66 -0.89
CA ALA A 76 -3.41 -21.37 -1.07
C ALA A 76 -3.29 -20.86 -2.52
N ALA A 77 -4.44 -20.53 -3.14
CA ALA A 77 -4.50 -19.89 -4.45
C ALA A 77 -3.65 -18.59 -4.48
N LEU A 78 -2.97 -18.34 -5.61
CA LEU A 78 -2.20 -17.11 -5.82
C LEU A 78 -3.11 -15.88 -5.80
N HIS A 79 -2.60 -14.76 -5.30
CA HIS A 79 -3.31 -13.50 -5.36
C HIS A 79 -3.25 -13.01 -6.81
N PRO A 80 -4.37 -12.52 -7.41
CA PRO A 80 -4.45 -12.19 -8.83
C PRO A 80 -3.50 -11.08 -9.34
N VAL A 81 -2.61 -10.54 -8.50
CA VAL A 81 -1.57 -9.58 -8.90
C VAL A 81 -0.22 -10.23 -9.25
N ASP A 82 -0.08 -11.54 -9.02
CA ASP A 82 1.10 -12.32 -9.42
C ASP A 82 1.05 -12.77 -10.91
N PHE A 83 0.03 -12.32 -11.65
CA PHE A 83 -0.25 -12.72 -13.03
C PHE A 83 -0.35 -11.51 -13.98
N GLU A 84 0.40 -10.44 -13.74
CA GLU A 84 0.57 -9.41 -14.77
C GLU A 84 1.53 -9.93 -15.85
N ARG A 85 0.94 -10.32 -16.98
CA ARG A 85 1.54 -10.42 -18.30
C ARG A 85 0.86 -9.42 -19.22
#